data_AF-A0A9D5FWQ2-F1
#
_entry.id   AF-A0A9D5FWQ2-F1
#
_cell.length_a   1.000
_cell.length_b   1.000
_cell.length_c   1.000
_cell.angle_alpha   90.00
_cell.angle_beta   90.00
_cell.angle_gamma   90.00
#
_symmetry.space_group_name_H-M   'P 1'
#
loop_
_entity.id
_entity.type
_entity.pdbx_description
1 polymer ?
#
loop_
_entity_poly.entity_id
_entity_poly.type
_entity_poly.pdbx_seq_one_letter_code
_entity_poly.pdbx_strand_id
1 'polypeptide(L)'
;MKENVGAPPTAETGSGHNNGLAFVGVTTRADSLPPGARLPINRCNLPASILGSLSYQAHPVPLRLDGVEELHRSLFAALDALPDPGERARLFMAHMAAAFSLEHPEEAGYSETAHDRVRATYLRLLRGWAFDPDGLEGAVFKGWVESRFGLLPRHHGGPIRDFSGDTYRRYMEARSRGLYGANALEAQLDLLYSYCQVELARQRPGQTHLTLYRGVNRVADFEVLQEQSRNRRVVLLNSLNSFTPERERAGEFGDFILEVQVPLPKVIFYHRLLPGVLRGEDEFVVLGGVAEVECATH
;
A
#
# COMPACT_ATOMS: atom_id res chain seq x y z
N MET A 1 60.14 -9.82 -68.02
CA MET A 1 58.97 -10.66 -68.39
C MET A 1 58.82 -11.68 -67.28
N LYS A 2 57.85 -11.48 -66.35
CA LYS A 2 56.53 -12.17 -66.31
C LYS A 2 56.75 -13.69 -66.22
N GLU A 3 56.38 -14.41 -65.16
CA GLU A 3 55.20 -14.30 -64.27
C GLU A 3 55.49 -14.84 -62.85
N ASN A 4 54.79 -14.24 -61.89
CA ASN A 4 54.86 -14.46 -60.45
C ASN A 4 53.55 -15.16 -60.03
N VAL A 5 53.62 -16.34 -59.41
CA VAL A 5 52.46 -17.07 -58.89
C VAL A 5 52.12 -16.49 -57.52
N GLY A 6 51.05 -15.71 -57.43
CA GLY A 6 50.61 -15.02 -56.21
C GLY A 6 49.74 -15.88 -55.30
N ALA A 7 50.11 -15.92 -54.02
CA ALA A 7 49.42 -16.54 -52.88
C ALA A 7 48.00 -15.95 -52.63
N PRO A 8 47.11 -16.68 -51.93
CA PRO A 8 45.76 -16.21 -51.64
C PRO A 8 45.75 -15.05 -50.63
N PRO A 9 44.85 -14.07 -50.78
CA PRO A 9 44.74 -12.95 -49.85
C PRO A 9 43.97 -13.32 -48.56
N THR A 10 44.34 -12.54 -47.55
CA THR A 10 44.01 -12.58 -46.13
C THR A 10 42.56 -12.27 -45.79
N ALA A 11 42.08 -12.86 -44.69
CA ALA A 11 40.76 -12.63 -44.10
C ALA A 11 40.57 -11.17 -43.66
N GLU A 12 39.59 -10.50 -44.26
CA GLU A 12 39.02 -9.26 -43.74
C GLU A 12 37.90 -9.56 -42.75
N THR A 13 37.94 -8.81 -41.65
CA THR A 13 37.14 -8.93 -40.45
C THR A 13 35.69 -8.50 -40.73
N GLY A 14 34.79 -9.49 -40.70
CA GLY A 14 33.34 -9.29 -40.83
C GLY A 14 32.78 -8.41 -39.71
N SER A 15 32.03 -7.38 -40.13
CA SER A 15 31.33 -6.40 -39.32
C SER A 15 30.39 -7.03 -38.28
N GLY A 16 30.72 -6.89 -37.00
CA GLY A 16 29.78 -7.11 -35.91
C GLY A 16 28.74 -5.99 -35.85
N HIS A 17 27.57 -6.20 -36.46
CA HIS A 17 26.38 -5.39 -36.17
C HIS A 17 25.77 -5.87 -34.85
N ASN A 18 26.45 -5.58 -33.74
CA ASN A 18 25.87 -5.70 -32.42
C ASN A 18 25.17 -4.36 -32.12
N ASN A 19 24.01 -4.13 -32.76
CA ASN A 19 23.10 -3.09 -32.32
C ASN A 19 22.54 -3.55 -30.96
N GLY A 20 23.25 -3.19 -29.90
CA GLY A 20 22.77 -3.33 -28.54
C GLY A 20 21.36 -2.75 -28.48
N LEU A 21 20.42 -3.56 -28.01
CA LEU A 21 19.08 -3.12 -27.67
C LEU A 21 19.23 -1.97 -26.67
N ALA A 22 19.23 -0.73 -27.17
CA ALA A 22 19.12 0.44 -26.35
C ALA A 22 17.75 0.32 -25.67
N PHE A 23 17.76 -0.12 -24.41
CA PHE A 23 16.62 -0.02 -23.54
C PHE A 23 16.27 1.46 -23.48
N VAL A 24 15.26 1.88 -24.25
CA VAL A 24 14.69 3.21 -24.14
C VAL A 24 13.99 3.23 -22.79
N GLY A 25 14.76 3.50 -21.74
CA GLY A 25 14.22 3.76 -20.43
C GLY A 25 13.33 4.98 -20.57
N VAL A 26 12.01 4.76 -20.63
CA VAL A 26 11.03 5.83 -20.51
C VAL A 26 11.41 6.58 -19.26
N THR A 27 11.91 7.80 -19.41
CA THR A 27 12.24 8.66 -18.28
C THR A 27 10.94 8.85 -17.52
N THR A 28 10.82 8.20 -16.36
CA THR A 28 9.61 8.34 -15.56
C THR A 28 9.52 9.79 -15.16
N ARG A 29 8.43 10.47 -15.55
CA ARG A 29 8.21 11.84 -15.10
C ARG A 29 8.08 11.82 -13.58
N ALA A 30 8.63 12.81 -12.90
CA ALA A 30 8.66 12.87 -11.43
C ALA A 30 7.25 12.92 -10.79
N ASP A 31 6.22 13.26 -11.57
CA ASP A 31 4.81 13.27 -11.19
C ASP A 31 4.11 11.90 -11.31
N SER A 32 4.77 10.90 -11.91
CA SER A 32 4.21 9.59 -12.19
C SER A 32 4.80 8.49 -11.31
N LEU A 33 4.00 7.45 -11.03
CA LEU A 33 4.47 6.32 -10.22
C LEU A 33 5.57 5.52 -10.97
N PRO A 34 6.78 5.37 -10.41
CA PRO A 34 7.87 4.64 -11.04
C PRO A 34 7.47 3.21 -11.46
N PRO A 35 7.94 2.66 -12.60
CA PRO A 35 7.57 1.32 -13.04
C PRO A 35 7.97 0.24 -12.02
N GLY A 36 9.11 0.42 -11.35
CA GLY A 36 9.58 -0.49 -10.29
C GLY A 36 8.77 -0.40 -8.98
N ALA A 37 7.81 0.51 -8.88
CA ALA A 37 6.95 0.71 -7.71
C ALA A 37 5.49 0.25 -7.96
N ARG A 38 5.21 -0.40 -9.10
CA ARG A 38 3.85 -0.80 -9.47
C ARG A 38 3.73 -2.13 -10.19
N LEU A 39 2.60 -2.80 -9.99
CA LEU A 39 2.14 -3.90 -10.83
C LEU A 39 1.37 -3.38 -12.07
N PRO A 40 1.39 -4.13 -13.19
CA PRO A 40 0.63 -3.79 -14.39
C PRO A 40 -0.88 -4.06 -14.24
N ILE A 41 -1.28 -4.85 -13.25
CA ILE A 41 -2.67 -5.21 -12.94
C ILE A 41 -2.92 -5.10 -11.44
N ASN A 42 -4.11 -4.66 -11.07
CA ASN A 42 -4.60 -4.58 -9.70
C ASN A 42 -6.13 -4.69 -9.68
N ARG A 43 -6.72 -4.96 -8.51
CA ARG A 43 -8.16 -5.22 -8.33
C ARG A 43 -8.92 -3.99 -7.83
N CYS A 44 -8.75 -2.89 -8.54
CA CYS A 44 -9.37 -1.61 -8.22
C CYS A 44 -9.76 -0.90 -9.52
N ASN A 45 -10.78 -0.04 -9.45
CA ASN A 45 -11.30 0.73 -10.57
C ASN A 45 -10.29 1.68 -11.25
N LEU A 46 -9.11 1.90 -10.66
CA LEU A 46 -8.01 2.63 -11.27
C LEU A 46 -6.70 1.82 -11.30
N PRO A 47 -5.88 1.97 -12.35
CA PRO A 47 -4.57 1.34 -12.42
C PRO A 47 -3.59 2.01 -11.44
N ALA A 48 -2.63 1.22 -10.95
CA ALA A 48 -1.57 1.67 -10.03
C ALA A 48 -0.83 2.94 -10.50
N SER A 49 -0.54 3.07 -11.81
CA SER A 49 0.11 4.26 -12.37
C SER A 49 -0.65 5.56 -12.14
N ILE A 50 -1.98 5.49 -12.08
CA ILE A 50 -2.83 6.65 -11.88
C ILE A 50 -2.98 6.90 -10.38
N LEU A 51 -3.49 5.93 -9.61
CA LEU A 51 -3.77 6.13 -8.19
C LEU A 51 -2.52 6.44 -7.33
N GLY A 52 -1.35 5.96 -7.76
CA GLY A 52 -0.08 6.25 -7.09
C GLY A 52 0.66 7.47 -7.64
N SER A 53 0.08 8.25 -8.55
CA SER A 53 0.68 9.45 -9.12
C SER A 53 0.45 10.71 -8.29
N LEU A 54 1.23 11.75 -8.57
CA LEU A 54 1.03 13.08 -8.01
C LEU A 54 -0.25 13.73 -8.53
N SER A 55 -0.62 13.50 -9.79
CA SER A 55 -1.89 14.00 -10.35
C SER A 55 -3.10 13.47 -9.61
N TYR A 56 -3.09 12.19 -9.24
CA TYR A 56 -4.15 11.62 -8.41
C TYR A 56 -4.10 12.16 -6.97
N GLN A 57 -2.89 12.40 -6.42
CA GLN A 57 -2.78 13.07 -5.12
C GLN A 57 -3.46 14.45 -5.16
N ALA A 58 -3.35 15.22 -6.24
CA ALA A 58 -4.00 16.53 -6.34
C ALA A 58 -5.51 16.45 -6.63
N HIS A 59 -5.92 15.46 -7.43
CA HIS A 59 -7.28 15.33 -7.95
C HIS A 59 -7.83 13.92 -7.76
N PRO A 60 -8.07 13.49 -6.50
CA PRO A 60 -8.52 12.14 -6.25
C PRO A 60 -9.97 11.94 -6.67
N VAL A 61 -10.26 10.72 -7.09
CA VAL A 61 -11.62 10.21 -7.31
C VAL A 61 -11.82 8.97 -6.45
N PRO A 62 -13.05 8.55 -6.14
CA PRO A 62 -13.28 7.36 -5.33
C PRO A 62 -12.58 6.12 -5.89
N LEU A 63 -11.86 5.40 -5.01
CA LEU A 63 -11.30 4.08 -5.32
C LEU A 63 -12.29 3.02 -4.84
N ARG A 64 -12.56 2.06 -5.71
CA ARG A 64 -13.45 0.93 -5.45
C ARG A 64 -12.71 -0.36 -5.73
N LEU A 65 -12.83 -1.31 -4.82
CA LEU A 65 -12.30 -2.65 -4.98
C LEU A 65 -13.31 -3.52 -5.73
N ASP A 66 -12.80 -4.40 -6.59
CA ASP A 66 -13.64 -5.21 -7.46
C ASP A 66 -14.54 -6.16 -6.65
N GLY A 67 -15.86 -6.07 -6.85
CA GLY A 67 -16.84 -7.04 -6.34
C GLY A 67 -17.26 -6.91 -4.88
N VAL A 68 -16.70 -5.96 -4.11
CA VAL A 68 -16.98 -5.84 -2.66
C VAL A 68 -18.38 -5.30 -2.39
N GLU A 69 -18.77 -4.22 -3.07
CA GLU A 69 -20.11 -3.62 -2.94
C GLU A 69 -21.20 -4.61 -3.39
N GLU A 70 -20.94 -5.39 -4.44
CA GLU A 70 -21.85 -6.40 -4.95
C GLU A 70 -22.02 -7.58 -3.99
N LEU A 71 -20.91 -8.11 -3.45
CA LEU A 71 -20.91 -9.25 -2.54
C LEU A 71 -21.56 -8.91 -1.19
N HIS A 72 -21.41 -7.67 -0.72
CA HIS A 72 -21.91 -7.23 0.58
C HIS A 72 -23.05 -6.19 0.46
N ARG A 73 -23.81 -6.24 -0.63
CA ARG A 73 -24.90 -5.29 -0.92
C ARG A 73 -25.88 -5.11 0.27
N SER A 74 -26.26 -6.20 0.93
CA SER A 74 -27.18 -6.16 2.06
C SER A 74 -26.62 -5.38 3.26
N LEU A 75 -25.32 -5.52 3.54
CA LEU A 75 -24.65 -4.74 4.57
C LEU A 75 -24.69 -3.25 4.23
N PHE A 76 -24.27 -2.87 3.03
CA PHE A 76 -24.20 -1.45 2.65
C PHE A 76 -25.58 -0.80 2.64
N ALA A 77 -26.61 -1.49 2.15
CA ALA A 77 -27.99 -1.01 2.24
C ALA A 77 -28.47 -0.84 3.70
N ALA A 78 -28.08 -1.75 4.60
CA ALA A 78 -28.42 -1.64 6.02
C ALA A 78 -27.65 -0.51 6.72
N LEU A 79 -26.37 -0.30 6.39
CA LEU A 79 -25.57 0.82 6.88
C LEU A 79 -26.17 2.17 6.47
N ASP A 80 -26.72 2.27 5.26
CA ASP A 80 -27.36 3.50 4.77
C ASP A 80 -28.59 3.92 5.58
N ALA A 81 -29.28 2.95 6.19
CA ALA A 81 -30.45 3.19 7.03
C ALA A 81 -30.10 3.61 8.47
N LEU A 82 -28.84 3.51 8.89
CA LEU A 82 -28.39 3.78 10.26
C LEU A 82 -27.73 5.16 10.37
N PRO A 83 -28.32 6.13 11.09
CA PRO A 83 -27.73 7.47 11.22
C PRO A 83 -26.55 7.51 12.21
N ASP A 84 -26.56 6.66 13.25
CA ASP A 84 -25.54 6.64 14.28
C ASP A 84 -24.27 5.89 13.83
N PRO A 85 -23.07 6.51 13.88
CA PRO A 85 -21.82 5.83 13.54
C PRO A 85 -21.48 4.64 14.45
N GLY A 86 -21.89 4.68 15.72
CA GLY A 86 -21.67 3.57 16.65
C GLY A 86 -22.51 2.34 16.29
N GLU A 87 -23.77 2.53 15.88
CA GLU A 87 -24.64 1.49 15.34
C GLU A 87 -24.09 0.89 14.05
N ARG A 88 -23.61 1.73 13.12
CA ARG A 88 -22.95 1.27 11.89
C ARG A 88 -21.71 0.44 12.16
N ALA A 89 -20.86 0.88 13.09
CA ALA A 89 -19.68 0.12 13.49
C ALA A 89 -20.05 -1.24 14.09
N ARG A 90 -21.07 -1.29 14.97
CA ARG A 90 -21.57 -2.56 15.53
C ARG A 90 -22.12 -3.50 14.46
N LEU A 91 -22.93 -2.98 13.53
CA LEU A 91 -23.46 -3.75 12.42
C LEU A 91 -22.34 -4.30 11.51
N PHE A 92 -21.38 -3.46 11.16
CA PHE A 92 -20.22 -3.86 10.37
C PHE A 92 -19.43 -4.98 11.05
N MET A 93 -19.13 -4.85 12.35
CA MET A 93 -18.39 -5.87 13.10
C MET A 93 -19.16 -7.19 13.18
N ALA A 94 -20.47 -7.14 13.42
CA ALA A 94 -21.32 -8.33 13.44
C ALA A 94 -21.36 -9.02 12.07
N HIS A 95 -21.49 -8.24 10.99
CA HIS A 95 -21.46 -8.77 9.62
C HIS A 95 -20.10 -9.37 9.28
N MET A 96 -19.00 -8.72 9.63
CA MET A 96 -17.64 -9.25 9.43
C MET A 96 -17.45 -10.57 10.19
N ALA A 97 -17.92 -10.66 11.43
CA ALA A 97 -17.85 -11.89 12.22
C ALA A 97 -18.63 -13.04 11.57
N ALA A 98 -19.85 -12.77 11.10
CA ALA A 98 -20.70 -13.77 10.46
C ALA A 98 -20.20 -14.18 9.07
N ALA A 99 -19.81 -13.22 8.22
CA ALA A 99 -19.41 -13.46 6.83
C ALA A 99 -18.11 -14.28 6.72
N PHE A 100 -17.27 -14.24 7.74
CA PHE A 100 -15.97 -14.91 7.77
C PHE A 100 -15.83 -15.90 8.95
N SER A 101 -16.92 -16.29 9.60
CA SER A 101 -16.95 -17.22 10.74
C SER A 101 -15.86 -16.92 11.78
N LEU A 102 -15.68 -15.64 12.16
CA LEU A 102 -14.57 -15.22 13.02
C LEU A 102 -14.70 -15.73 14.46
N GLU A 103 -15.93 -16.01 14.91
CA GLU A 103 -16.23 -16.53 16.26
C GLU A 103 -16.25 -18.07 16.30
N HIS A 104 -16.51 -18.71 15.15
CA HIS A 104 -16.66 -20.16 14.99
C HIS A 104 -15.77 -20.65 13.85
N PRO A 105 -14.44 -20.56 13.98
CA PRO A 105 -13.49 -20.84 12.91
C PRO A 105 -13.58 -22.26 12.34
N GLU A 106 -14.10 -23.22 13.11
CA GLU A 106 -14.41 -24.60 12.69
C GLU A 106 -15.35 -24.65 11.49
N GLU A 107 -16.31 -23.72 11.40
CA GLU A 107 -17.23 -23.62 10.26
C GLU A 107 -16.51 -23.19 8.98
N ALA A 108 -15.35 -22.53 9.11
CA ALA A 108 -14.46 -22.18 8.01
C ALA A 108 -13.37 -23.23 7.76
N GLY A 109 -13.51 -24.45 8.30
CA GLY A 109 -12.61 -25.57 8.06
C GLY A 109 -11.40 -25.63 8.98
N TYR A 110 -11.44 -24.96 10.14
CA TYR A 110 -10.41 -25.08 11.17
C TYR A 110 -10.42 -26.47 11.86
N SER A 111 -9.23 -26.94 12.26
CA SER A 111 -9.04 -28.18 13.05
C SER A 111 -8.02 -27.97 14.18
N GLU A 112 -8.15 -28.68 15.31
CA GLU A 112 -7.30 -28.48 16.51
C GLU A 112 -5.78 -28.62 16.26
N THR A 113 -5.35 -29.43 15.29
CA THR A 113 -3.93 -29.55 14.87
C THR A 113 -3.31 -28.24 14.33
N ALA A 114 -4.12 -27.19 14.21
CA ALA A 114 -3.78 -25.88 13.65
C ALA A 114 -3.83 -24.74 14.70
N HIS A 115 -3.53 -25.01 15.98
CA HIS A 115 -3.70 -24.06 17.11
C HIS A 115 -3.24 -22.59 16.88
N ASP A 116 -2.21 -22.30 16.07
CA ASP A 116 -1.76 -20.92 15.78
C ASP A 116 -2.55 -20.19 14.65
N ARG A 117 -3.39 -20.92 13.89
CA ARG A 117 -4.01 -20.46 12.64
C ARG A 117 -5.31 -19.66 12.83
N VAL A 118 -6.00 -19.83 13.97
CA VAL A 118 -7.31 -19.21 14.28
C VAL A 118 -7.26 -17.69 14.41
N ARG A 119 -6.12 -17.11 14.77
CA ARG A 119 -6.05 -15.69 15.18
C ARG A 119 -5.73 -14.71 14.05
N ALA A 120 -5.50 -15.17 12.82
CA ALA A 120 -5.17 -14.33 11.67
C ALA A 120 -6.41 -13.62 11.11
N THR A 121 -6.99 -12.71 11.90
CA THR A 121 -8.11 -11.84 11.50
C THR A 121 -7.61 -10.46 11.11
N TYR A 122 -8.45 -9.67 10.44
CA TYR A 122 -8.13 -8.27 10.12
C TYR A 122 -7.73 -7.46 11.36
N LEU A 123 -8.34 -7.73 12.53
CA LEU A 123 -7.98 -7.07 13.79
C LEU A 123 -6.57 -7.42 14.27
N ARG A 124 -6.13 -8.66 14.09
CA ARG A 124 -4.74 -9.03 14.37
C ARG A 124 -3.79 -8.32 13.41
N LEU A 125 -4.14 -8.21 12.12
CA LEU A 125 -3.32 -7.45 11.17
C LEU A 125 -3.20 -5.98 11.56
N LEU A 126 -4.31 -5.32 11.93
CA LEU A 126 -4.29 -3.91 12.35
C LEU A 126 -3.42 -3.70 13.60
N ARG A 127 -3.52 -4.59 14.59
CA ARG A 127 -2.68 -4.54 15.80
C ARG A 127 -1.21 -4.82 15.49
N GLY A 128 -0.95 -5.81 14.64
CA GLY A 128 0.41 -6.16 14.22
C GLY A 128 1.05 -5.04 13.42
N TRP A 129 0.29 -4.35 12.57
CA TRP A 129 0.75 -3.15 11.86
C TRP A 129 1.16 -2.03 12.81
N ALA A 130 0.31 -1.72 13.79
CA ALA A 130 0.59 -0.68 14.79
C ALA A 130 1.80 -1.02 15.68
N PHE A 131 2.07 -2.32 15.89
CA PHE A 131 3.20 -2.78 16.71
C PHE A 131 4.52 -2.86 15.92
N ASP A 132 4.51 -3.53 14.78
CA ASP A 132 5.67 -3.72 13.91
C ASP A 132 5.24 -3.77 12.43
N PRO A 133 5.34 -2.63 11.70
CA PRO A 133 4.98 -2.57 10.29
C PRO A 133 5.92 -3.40 9.39
N ASP A 134 7.05 -3.86 9.93
CA ASP A 134 8.03 -4.72 9.26
C ASP A 134 7.97 -6.17 9.75
N GLY A 135 6.98 -6.50 10.59
CA GLY A 135 6.68 -7.86 11.05
C GLY A 135 5.77 -8.65 10.10
N LEU A 136 5.38 -9.85 10.54
CA LEU A 136 4.57 -10.80 9.76
C LEU A 136 3.25 -10.18 9.25
N GLU A 137 2.50 -9.56 10.15
CA GLU A 137 1.24 -8.89 9.86
C GLU A 137 1.43 -7.72 8.87
N GLY A 138 2.52 -6.95 9.02
CA GLY A 138 2.88 -5.89 8.08
C GLY A 138 3.19 -6.40 6.68
N ALA A 139 3.83 -7.56 6.55
CA ALA A 139 4.09 -8.20 5.26
C ALA A 139 2.79 -8.59 4.54
N VAL A 140 1.85 -9.18 5.28
CA VAL A 140 0.52 -9.55 4.76
C VAL A 140 -0.24 -8.29 4.31
N PHE A 141 -0.25 -7.24 5.13
CA PHE A 141 -0.99 -6.02 4.82
C PHE A 141 -0.44 -5.29 3.59
N LYS A 142 0.89 -5.17 3.49
CA LYS A 142 1.56 -4.66 2.28
C LYS A 142 1.26 -5.53 1.04
N GLY A 143 1.17 -6.85 1.21
CA GLY A 143 0.81 -7.79 0.14
C GLY A 143 -0.65 -7.65 -0.32
N TRP A 144 -1.56 -7.34 0.61
CA TRP A 144 -2.93 -6.98 0.26
C TRP A 144 -2.95 -5.69 -0.58
N VAL A 145 -2.24 -4.65 -0.15
CA VAL A 145 -2.13 -3.39 -0.91
C VAL A 145 -1.59 -3.62 -2.33
N GLU A 146 -0.52 -4.41 -2.45
CA GLU A 146 0.04 -4.80 -3.74
C GLU A 146 -1.01 -5.45 -4.64
N SER A 147 -1.81 -6.38 -4.13
CA SER A 147 -2.84 -7.08 -4.91
C SER A 147 -4.00 -6.17 -5.34
N ARG A 148 -4.44 -5.24 -4.47
CA ARG A 148 -5.67 -4.44 -4.69
C ARG A 148 -5.40 -3.16 -5.46
N PHE A 149 -4.32 -2.47 -5.08
CA PHE A 149 -3.97 -1.16 -5.63
C PHE A 149 -2.75 -1.21 -6.55
N GLY A 150 -2.07 -2.35 -6.62
CA GLY A 150 -0.89 -2.52 -7.48
C GLY A 150 0.32 -1.74 -7.01
N LEU A 151 0.32 -1.23 -5.77
CA LEU A 151 1.44 -0.47 -5.20
C LEU A 151 2.41 -1.42 -4.52
N LEU A 152 3.65 -1.44 -5.00
CA LEU A 152 4.68 -2.33 -4.48
C LEU A 152 5.32 -1.79 -3.19
N PRO A 153 5.62 -2.65 -2.21
CA PRO A 153 6.35 -2.23 -1.03
C PRO A 153 7.75 -1.76 -1.42
N ARG A 154 8.16 -0.64 -0.84
CA ARG A 154 9.50 -0.05 -0.98
C ARG A 154 10.36 -0.27 0.27
N HIS A 155 9.74 -0.75 1.36
CA HIS A 155 10.44 -1.07 2.60
C HIS A 155 9.74 -2.19 3.39
N HIS A 156 10.54 -3.14 3.89
CA HIS A 156 10.13 -4.14 4.88
C HIS A 156 11.36 -4.71 5.59
N GLY A 157 11.70 -4.19 6.78
CA GLY A 157 12.94 -4.54 7.50
C GLY A 157 14.21 -4.08 6.78
N GLY A 158 14.05 -3.19 5.80
CA GLY A 158 15.07 -2.69 4.88
C GLY A 158 14.46 -2.25 3.56
N PRO A 159 15.21 -1.51 2.72
CA PRO A 159 14.73 -1.05 1.43
C PRO A 159 14.51 -2.21 0.44
N ILE A 160 13.42 -2.14 -0.32
CA ILE A 160 13.09 -3.03 -1.43
C ILE A 160 13.16 -2.22 -2.71
N ARG A 161 14.27 -2.37 -3.46
CA ARG A 161 14.52 -1.66 -4.72
C ARG A 161 14.47 -2.57 -5.94
N ASP A 162 14.83 -3.82 -5.75
CA ASP A 162 14.77 -4.89 -6.74
C ASP A 162 14.07 -6.13 -6.16
N PHE A 163 13.55 -7.00 -7.05
CA PHE A 163 12.81 -8.21 -6.67
C PHE A 163 13.71 -9.45 -6.53
N SER A 164 15.03 -9.28 -6.54
CA SER A 164 16.00 -10.37 -6.41
C SER A 164 16.76 -10.38 -5.07
N GLY A 165 16.74 -9.24 -4.36
CA GLY A 165 17.46 -9.03 -3.12
C GLY A 165 16.91 -9.81 -1.92
N ASP A 166 17.76 -9.96 -0.90
CA ASP A 166 17.41 -10.66 0.35
C ASP A 166 16.19 -10.03 1.04
N THR A 167 16.08 -8.71 1.04
CA THR A 167 14.97 -8.00 1.69
C THR A 167 13.63 -8.34 1.05
N TYR A 168 13.57 -8.41 -0.28
CA TYR A 168 12.36 -8.80 -0.99
C TYR A 168 12.01 -10.27 -0.72
N ARG A 169 13.00 -11.18 -0.71
CA ARG A 169 12.77 -12.59 -0.36
C ARG A 169 12.22 -12.75 1.06
N ARG A 170 12.80 -12.07 2.04
CA ARG A 170 12.29 -12.08 3.44
C ARG A 170 10.87 -11.55 3.54
N TYR A 171 10.56 -10.45 2.84
CA TYR A 171 9.20 -9.93 2.74
C TYR A 171 8.23 -10.97 2.17
N MET A 172 8.60 -11.64 1.08
CA MET A 172 7.78 -12.67 0.44
C MET A 172 7.56 -13.89 1.35
N GLU A 173 8.61 -14.32 2.07
CA GLU A 173 8.52 -15.39 3.07
C GLU A 173 7.58 -15.01 4.22
N ALA A 174 7.72 -13.79 4.76
CA ALA A 174 6.86 -13.28 5.82
C ALA A 174 5.40 -13.19 5.37
N ARG A 175 5.14 -12.61 4.19
CA ARG A 175 3.80 -12.55 3.59
C ARG A 175 3.19 -13.94 3.43
N SER A 176 3.94 -14.89 2.87
CA SER A 176 3.47 -16.25 2.63
C SER A 176 3.14 -16.96 3.93
N ARG A 177 4.01 -16.84 4.94
CA ARG A 177 3.78 -17.38 6.29
C ARG A 177 2.55 -16.78 6.98
N GLY A 178 2.32 -15.48 6.81
CA GLY A 178 1.21 -14.78 7.45
C GLY A 178 -0.15 -15.07 6.80
N LEU A 179 -0.17 -15.36 5.48
CA LEU A 179 -1.37 -15.79 4.77
C LEU A 179 -1.68 -17.27 4.96
N TYR A 180 -0.67 -18.09 5.29
CA TYR A 180 -0.83 -19.53 5.41
C TYR A 180 -1.85 -19.90 6.49
N GLY A 181 -2.96 -20.52 6.07
CA GLY A 181 -4.02 -20.96 6.97
C GLY A 181 -4.90 -19.83 7.51
N ALA A 182 -4.80 -18.62 6.97
CA ALA A 182 -5.71 -17.53 7.31
C ALA A 182 -7.04 -17.67 6.56
N ASN A 183 -8.16 -17.44 7.25
CA ASN A 183 -9.48 -17.54 6.63
C ASN A 183 -9.83 -16.25 5.86
N ALA A 184 -9.73 -16.27 4.54
CA ALA A 184 -10.16 -15.18 3.65
C ALA A 184 -9.69 -13.78 4.08
N LEU A 185 -8.49 -13.70 4.68
CA LEU A 185 -7.99 -12.49 5.34
C LEU A 185 -7.93 -11.28 4.43
N GLU A 186 -7.61 -11.50 3.17
CA GLU A 186 -7.60 -10.42 2.20
C GLU A 186 -9.00 -9.86 1.89
N ALA A 187 -10.03 -10.71 1.87
CA ALA A 187 -11.42 -10.29 1.69
C ALA A 187 -11.96 -9.56 2.94
N GLN A 188 -11.48 -9.92 4.13
CA GLN A 188 -11.77 -9.14 5.35
C GLN A 188 -11.20 -7.71 5.24
N LEU A 189 -10.00 -7.54 4.69
CA LEU A 189 -9.41 -6.22 4.44
C LEU A 189 -10.13 -5.47 3.30
N ASP A 190 -10.57 -6.17 2.26
CA ASP A 190 -11.38 -5.59 1.17
C ASP A 190 -12.68 -4.95 1.72
N LEU A 191 -13.35 -5.67 2.63
CA LEU A 191 -14.57 -5.19 3.29
C LEU A 191 -14.28 -4.05 4.29
N LEU A 192 -13.20 -4.14 5.07
CA LEU A 192 -12.77 -3.07 5.98
C LEU A 192 -12.50 -1.77 5.23
N TYR A 193 -11.74 -1.84 4.14
CA TYR A 193 -11.46 -0.69 3.28
C TYR A 193 -12.74 -0.04 2.77
N SER A 194 -13.66 -0.84 2.25
CA SER A 194 -14.90 -0.35 1.66
C SER A 194 -15.82 0.30 2.72
N TYR A 195 -15.90 -0.29 3.92
CA TYR A 195 -16.59 0.33 5.06
C TYR A 195 -15.94 1.65 5.49
N CYS A 196 -14.60 1.71 5.54
CA CYS A 196 -13.87 2.95 5.82
C CYS A 196 -14.24 4.06 4.83
N GLN A 197 -14.36 3.74 3.54
CA GLN A 197 -14.76 4.73 2.52
C GLN A 197 -16.19 5.24 2.72
N VAL A 198 -17.13 4.37 3.12
CA VAL A 198 -18.50 4.77 3.46
C VAL A 198 -18.51 5.74 4.64
N GLU A 199 -17.76 5.44 5.70
CA GLU A 199 -17.68 6.30 6.87
C GLU A 199 -17.02 7.65 6.58
N LEU A 200 -15.90 7.66 5.83
CA LEU A 200 -15.23 8.90 5.45
C LEU A 200 -16.13 9.80 4.59
N ALA A 201 -16.85 9.22 3.62
CA ALA A 201 -17.78 9.98 2.77
C ALA A 201 -18.91 10.63 3.58
N ARG A 202 -19.40 9.95 4.64
CA ARG A 202 -20.45 10.46 5.54
C ARG A 202 -19.92 11.53 6.50
N GLN A 203 -18.74 11.32 7.05
CA GLN A 203 -18.14 12.21 8.07
C GLN A 203 -17.55 13.48 7.44
N ARG A 204 -17.15 13.43 6.17
CA ARG A 204 -16.41 14.49 5.48
C ARG A 204 -17.04 14.88 4.13
N PRO A 205 -18.32 15.26 4.10
CA PRO A 205 -18.99 15.61 2.85
C PRO A 205 -18.29 16.78 2.15
N GLY A 206 -18.00 16.63 0.86
CA GLY A 206 -17.35 17.65 0.03
C GLY A 206 -15.84 17.82 0.27
N GLN A 207 -15.25 17.11 1.24
CA GLN A 207 -13.80 17.11 1.41
C GLN A 207 -13.17 16.01 0.54
N THR A 208 -11.96 16.28 0.05
CA THR A 208 -11.20 15.33 -0.78
C THR A 208 -9.91 14.88 -0.10
N HIS A 209 -9.42 15.64 0.89
CA HIS A 209 -8.12 15.43 1.54
C HIS A 209 -8.19 15.57 3.05
N LEU A 210 -7.19 14.99 3.72
CA LEU A 210 -6.83 15.26 5.11
C LEU A 210 -5.39 15.76 5.16
N THR A 211 -5.14 16.78 5.99
CA THR A 211 -3.78 17.09 6.43
C THR A 211 -3.38 16.08 7.48
N LEU A 212 -2.33 15.30 7.20
CA LEU A 212 -1.79 14.31 8.11
C LEU A 212 -0.27 14.46 8.24
N TYR A 213 0.26 14.00 9.37
CA TYR A 213 1.64 14.16 9.79
C TYR A 213 2.32 12.82 10.04
N ARG A 214 3.62 12.75 9.76
CA ARG A 214 4.46 11.58 10.09
C ARG A 214 5.82 12.05 10.59
N GLY A 215 6.21 11.58 11.77
CA GLY A 215 7.57 11.73 12.27
C GLY A 215 8.53 10.82 11.53
N VAL A 216 9.68 11.35 11.15
CA VAL A 216 10.72 10.62 10.43
C VAL A 216 12.09 11.02 10.93
N ASN A 217 12.98 10.05 11.14
CA ASN A 217 14.35 10.31 11.58
C ASN A 217 15.14 11.03 10.48
N ARG A 218 15.02 10.58 9.22
CA ARG A 218 15.70 11.18 8.09
C ARG A 218 14.79 11.25 6.88
N VAL A 219 14.62 12.44 6.32
CA VAL A 219 13.91 12.62 5.04
C VAL A 219 14.59 11.84 3.90
N ALA A 220 15.90 11.59 4.01
CA ALA A 220 16.67 10.79 3.07
C ALA A 220 16.33 9.29 3.07
N ASP A 221 15.56 8.81 4.04
CA ASP A 221 15.10 7.40 4.06
C ASP A 221 14.01 7.16 2.99
N PHE A 222 13.40 8.24 2.48
CA PHE A 222 12.48 8.21 1.36
C PHE A 222 13.22 8.36 0.03
N GLU A 223 12.66 7.76 -1.02
CA GLU A 223 13.15 7.99 -2.38
C GLU A 223 12.62 9.34 -2.86
N VAL A 224 13.50 10.35 -2.89
CA VAL A 224 13.17 11.70 -3.35
C VAL A 224 13.16 11.71 -4.88
N LEU A 225 11.99 11.96 -5.48
CA LEU A 225 11.81 12.02 -6.93
C LEU A 225 12.09 13.42 -7.48
N GLN A 226 11.76 14.46 -6.69
CA GLN A 226 12.01 15.84 -7.06
C GLN A 226 12.13 16.72 -5.81
N GLU A 227 13.13 17.61 -5.78
CA GLU A 227 13.18 18.72 -4.84
C GLU A 227 12.48 19.94 -5.47
N GLN A 228 11.46 20.46 -4.80
CA GLN A 228 10.73 21.64 -5.29
C GLN A 228 11.22 22.93 -4.62
N SER A 229 11.52 22.85 -3.31
CA SER A 229 12.07 23.95 -2.53
C SER A 229 12.84 23.42 -1.32
N ARG A 230 13.37 24.32 -0.48
CA ARG A 230 14.08 23.94 0.76
C ARG A 230 13.27 22.97 1.64
N ASN A 231 11.95 23.19 1.73
CA ASN A 231 11.06 22.46 2.62
C ASN A 231 10.02 21.61 1.88
N ARG A 232 9.94 21.66 0.54
CA ARG A 232 8.98 20.86 -0.23
C ARG A 232 9.66 19.91 -1.18
N ARG A 233 9.18 18.67 -1.17
CA ARG A 233 9.76 17.56 -1.93
C ARG A 233 8.64 16.66 -2.44
N VAL A 234 8.89 16.05 -3.58
CA VAL A 234 8.10 14.92 -4.07
C VAL A 234 8.85 13.65 -3.72
N VAL A 235 8.23 12.78 -2.94
CA VAL A 235 8.81 11.52 -2.47
C VAL A 235 7.96 10.33 -2.90
N LEU A 236 8.59 9.17 -3.03
CA LEU A 236 7.88 7.90 -3.12
C LEU A 236 7.72 7.32 -1.70
N LEU A 237 6.48 7.29 -1.22
CA LEU A 237 6.12 6.62 0.03
C LEU A 237 6.11 5.10 -0.15
N ASN A 238 6.27 4.36 0.95
CA ASN A 238 6.07 2.91 0.93
C ASN A 238 4.62 2.59 0.53
N SER A 239 4.29 1.36 0.10
CA SER A 239 2.93 1.03 -0.33
C SER A 239 1.87 1.29 0.76
N LEU A 240 2.26 1.17 2.03
CA LEU A 240 1.45 1.42 3.21
C LEU A 240 2.24 2.25 4.22
N ASN A 241 1.59 3.24 4.84
CA ASN A 241 2.21 4.19 5.75
C ASN A 241 1.28 4.52 6.91
N SER A 242 1.88 4.82 8.06
CA SER A 242 1.18 5.36 9.23
C SER A 242 1.30 6.87 9.28
N PHE A 243 0.21 7.54 9.57
CA PHE A 243 0.16 8.97 9.80
C PHE A 243 -0.71 9.29 11.02
N THR A 244 -0.63 10.52 11.49
CA THR A 244 -1.49 11.06 12.55
C THR A 244 -2.07 12.42 12.15
N PRO A 245 -3.29 12.79 12.58
CA PRO A 245 -3.81 14.13 12.34
C PRO A 245 -3.18 15.17 13.28
N GLU A 246 -2.42 14.74 14.30
CA GLU A 246 -1.83 15.62 15.31
C GLU A 246 -0.35 15.88 15.01
N ARG A 247 0.01 17.14 14.76
CA ARG A 247 1.38 17.51 14.42
C ARG A 247 2.36 17.27 15.58
N GLU A 248 1.97 17.64 16.80
CA GLU A 248 2.82 17.51 18.01
C GLU A 248 3.23 16.06 18.24
N ARG A 249 2.25 15.18 18.12
CA ARG A 249 2.40 13.74 18.19
C ARG A 249 3.34 13.18 17.13
N ALA A 250 3.31 13.69 15.90
CA ALA A 250 4.29 13.29 14.89
C ALA A 250 5.73 13.68 15.29
N GLY A 251 5.90 14.75 16.07
CA GLY A 251 7.18 15.17 16.61
C GLY A 251 7.83 14.20 17.59
N GLU A 252 7.05 13.28 18.18
CA GLU A 252 7.58 12.25 19.10
C GLU A 252 8.38 11.15 18.37
N PHE A 253 8.24 11.04 17.04
CA PHE A 253 8.73 9.90 16.25
C PHE A 253 9.88 10.24 15.28
N GLY A 254 10.57 11.37 15.45
CA GLY A 254 11.79 11.67 14.72
C GLY A 254 12.19 13.14 14.68
N ASP A 255 13.32 13.42 14.03
CA ASP A 255 13.90 14.77 13.93
C ASP A 255 13.13 15.70 12.95
N PHE A 256 12.36 15.11 12.05
CA PHE A 256 11.57 15.82 11.04
C PHE A 256 10.12 15.39 11.06
N ILE A 257 9.24 16.33 10.74
CA ILE A 257 7.82 16.08 10.53
C ILE A 257 7.53 16.26 9.04
N LEU A 258 6.95 15.23 8.44
CA LEU A 258 6.35 15.30 7.12
C LEU A 258 4.88 15.68 7.26
N GLU A 259 4.49 16.81 6.68
CA GLU A 259 3.09 17.17 6.47
C GLU A 259 2.67 16.78 5.05
N VAL A 260 1.51 16.12 4.93
CA VAL A 260 1.01 15.58 3.65
C VAL A 260 -0.48 15.85 3.51
N GLN A 261 -0.89 16.32 2.33
CA GLN A 261 -2.29 16.28 1.91
C GLN A 261 -2.62 14.89 1.39
N VAL A 262 -3.34 14.10 2.20
CA VAL A 262 -3.69 12.71 1.91
C VAL A 262 -5.10 12.65 1.33
N PRO A 263 -5.28 12.15 0.09
CA PRO A 263 -6.61 11.86 -0.45
C PRO A 263 -7.42 10.94 0.44
N LEU A 264 -8.70 11.24 0.68
CA LEU A 264 -9.60 10.37 1.45
C LEU A 264 -9.62 8.92 0.93
N PRO A 265 -9.70 8.66 -0.39
CA PRO A 265 -9.69 7.27 -0.90
C PRO A 265 -8.40 6.50 -0.61
N LYS A 266 -7.31 7.17 -0.24
CA LYS A 266 -6.05 6.53 0.17
C LYS A 266 -6.04 6.10 1.64
N VAL A 267 -6.99 6.55 2.46
CA VAL A 267 -7.11 6.10 3.85
C VAL A 267 -7.73 4.71 3.89
N ILE A 268 -6.99 3.71 4.35
CA ILE A 268 -7.49 2.34 4.47
C ILE A 268 -8.25 2.14 5.77
N PHE A 269 -7.71 2.69 6.85
CA PHE A 269 -8.23 2.54 8.20
C PHE A 269 -7.79 3.72 9.07
N TYR A 270 -8.58 4.07 10.06
CA TYR A 270 -8.18 5.00 11.12
C TYR A 270 -8.72 4.51 12.46
N HIS A 271 -7.98 4.77 13.54
CA HIS A 271 -8.22 4.14 14.84
C HIS A 271 -9.66 4.26 15.35
N ARG A 272 -10.28 5.43 15.17
CA ARG A 272 -11.66 5.72 15.62
C ARG A 272 -12.76 5.05 14.78
N LEU A 273 -12.43 4.38 13.66
CA LEU A 273 -13.42 3.73 12.79
C LEU A 273 -14.15 2.57 13.50
N LEU A 274 -13.45 1.85 14.39
CA LEU A 274 -13.98 0.70 15.13
C LEU A 274 -13.85 0.93 16.65
N PRO A 275 -14.84 1.57 17.28
CA PRO A 275 -14.80 1.91 18.69
C PRO A 275 -14.59 0.67 19.58
N GLY A 276 -13.65 0.77 20.52
CA GLY A 276 -13.40 -0.26 21.55
C GLY A 276 -12.58 -1.48 21.09
N VAL A 277 -12.17 -1.55 19.81
CA VAL A 277 -11.48 -2.73 19.27
C VAL A 277 -9.96 -2.60 19.27
N LEU A 278 -9.47 -1.41 18.94
CA LEU A 278 -8.06 -1.05 19.08
C LEU A 278 -7.91 -0.11 20.28
N ARG A 279 -6.84 -0.31 21.05
CA ARG A 279 -6.42 0.60 22.10
C ARG A 279 -5.16 1.27 21.59
N GLY A 280 -5.12 2.58 21.69
CA GLY A 280 -3.99 3.34 21.21
C GLY A 280 -4.46 4.62 20.60
N GLU A 281 -3.62 5.09 19.72
CA GLU A 281 -3.51 6.48 19.39
C GLU A 281 -4.09 6.77 18.00
N ASP A 282 -4.47 8.03 17.71
CA ASP A 282 -5.23 8.43 16.51
C ASP A 282 -4.42 8.30 15.20
N GLU A 283 -4.14 7.05 14.85
CA GLU A 283 -3.37 6.65 13.70
C GLU A 283 -4.28 6.45 12.49
N PHE A 284 -3.76 6.88 11.34
CA PHE A 284 -4.30 6.65 10.01
C PHE A 284 -3.36 5.74 9.24
N VAL A 285 -3.90 4.66 8.71
CA VAL A 285 -3.20 3.74 7.80
C VAL A 285 -3.55 4.14 6.37
N VAL A 286 -2.53 4.51 5.60
CA VAL A 286 -2.69 5.22 4.32
C VAL A 286 -1.90 4.54 3.20
N LEU A 287 -2.52 4.39 2.03
CA LEU A 287 -1.87 3.99 0.77
C LEU A 287 -0.79 5.01 0.38
N GLY A 288 0.37 4.52 -0.02
CA GLY A 288 1.44 5.40 -0.50
C GLY A 288 1.36 5.75 -1.99
N GLY A 289 2.50 5.56 -2.66
CA GLY A 289 2.76 6.11 -3.98
C GLY A 289 3.48 7.45 -3.90
N VAL A 290 3.47 8.19 -5.00
CA VAL A 290 4.09 9.51 -5.09
C VAL A 290 3.29 10.51 -4.26
N ALA A 291 3.99 11.30 -3.46
CA ALA A 291 3.40 12.34 -2.62
C ALA A 291 4.29 13.58 -2.59
N GLU A 292 3.68 14.75 -2.76
CA GLU A 292 4.25 16.01 -2.28
C GLU A 292 4.16 16.07 -0.76
N VAL A 293 5.28 16.41 -0.12
CA VAL A 293 5.41 16.53 1.32
C VAL A 293 6.09 17.85 1.68
N GLU A 294 5.60 18.47 2.75
CA GLU A 294 6.28 19.59 3.40
C GLU A 294 7.06 19.07 4.60
N CYS A 295 8.36 19.32 4.60
CA CYS A 295 9.29 18.91 5.64
C CYS A 295 9.52 20.08 6.59
N ALA A 296 9.18 19.88 7.86
CA ALA A 296 9.51 20.80 8.93
C ALA A 296 10.46 20.12 9.93
N THR A 297 11.43 20.87 10.45
CA THR A 297 12.13 20.48 11.67
C THR A 297 11.20 20.70 12.86
N HIS A 298 11.34 19.84 13.87
CA HIS A 298 10.70 20.06 15.16
C HIS A 298 11.15 21.40 15.79
#